data_AF-A0A7K0VHZ3-F1
#
_entry.id   AF-A0A7K0VHZ3-F1
#
_cell.length_a   1.000
_cell.length_b   1.000
_cell.length_c   1.000
_cell.angle_alpha   90.00
_cell.angle_beta   90.00
_cell.angle_gamma   90.00
#
_symmetry.space_group_name_H-M   'P 1'
#
loop_
_entity.id
_entity.type
_entity.pdbx_description
1 polymer ?
#
loop_
_entity_poly.entity_id
_entity_poly.type
_entity_poly.pdbx_seq_one_letter_code
_entity_poly.pdbx_strand_id
1 'polypeptide(L)' 'MPTGDSRFVDRLTLETLDRDIFSGTCHAGAPLRAYGGQIAAQALMAAGMTVDDIDRQVHSLHGYFLR' A
#
# COMPACT_ATOMS: atom_id res chain seq x y z
N MET A 1 -12.96 -7.19 21.84
CA MET A 1 -13.31 -7.35 20.42
C MET A 1 -13.27 -5.98 19.79
N PRO A 2 -12.38 -5.66 18.84
CA PRO A 2 -12.44 -4.34 18.22
C PRO A 2 -13.65 -4.31 17.28
N THR A 3 -14.59 -3.45 17.66
CA THR A 3 -15.78 -3.03 16.92
C THR A 3 -15.39 -1.94 15.94
N GLY A 4 -15.71 -2.13 14.66
CA GLY A 4 -15.53 -1.13 13.62
C GLY A 4 -15.35 -1.82 12.28
N ASP A 5 -16.22 -1.52 11.32
CA ASP A 5 -16.12 -1.99 9.95
C ASP A 5 -14.80 -1.45 9.33
N SER A 6 -13.68 -2.17 9.52
CA SER A 6 -12.37 -1.76 8.98
C SER A 6 -12.43 -1.99 7.47
N ARG A 7 -12.70 -0.92 6.72
CA ARG A 7 -12.87 -1.04 5.28
C ARG A 7 -11.54 -1.47 4.68
N PHE A 8 -11.59 -2.26 3.61
CA PHE A 8 -10.40 -2.70 2.90
C PHE A 8 -9.46 -1.52 2.55
N VAL A 9 -10.06 -0.36 2.23
CA VAL A 9 -9.36 0.90 1.94
C VAL A 9 -8.44 1.33 3.09
N ASP A 10 -8.84 1.16 4.34
CA ASP A 10 -8.04 1.57 5.50
C ASP A 10 -6.71 0.82 5.58
N ARG A 11 -6.65 -0.40 5.02
CA ARG A 11 -5.42 -1.20 4.94
C ARG A 11 -4.47 -0.74 3.84
N LEU A 12 -4.96 0.05 2.88
CA LEU A 12 -4.18 0.62 1.79
C LEU A 12 -3.67 2.03 2.09
N THR A 13 -4.21 2.68 3.12
CA THR A 13 -3.76 4.01 3.56
C THR A 13 -2.30 3.95 4.01
N LEU A 14 -1.54 4.94 3.57
CA LEU A 14 -0.14 5.13 3.91
C LEU A 14 0.02 6.42 4.72
N GLU A 15 0.94 6.39 5.69
CA GLU A 15 1.44 7.57 6.37
C GLU A 15 2.66 8.11 5.60
N THR A 16 2.66 9.40 5.27
CA THR A 16 3.83 10.07 4.68
C THR A 16 4.80 10.47 5.78
N LEU A 17 6.02 9.94 5.74
CA LEU A 17 7.07 10.24 6.71
C LEU A 17 7.99 11.37 6.24
N ASP A 18 8.29 11.42 4.94
CA ASP A 18 9.13 12.43 4.28
C ASP A 18 8.86 12.43 2.75
N ARG A 19 9.61 13.23 1.99
CA ARG A 19 9.58 13.25 0.53
C ARG A 19 9.87 11.86 -0.02
N ASP A 20 8.88 11.29 -0.70
CA ASP A 20 8.90 9.96 -1.30
C ASP A 20 9.09 8.79 -0.31
N ILE A 21 8.88 9.03 1.00
CA ILE A 21 8.97 8.01 2.06
C ILE A 21 7.61 7.82 2.71
N PHE A 22 7.10 6.58 2.65
CA PHE A 22 5.77 6.21 3.12
C PHE A 22 5.81 4.96 4.00
N SER A 23 4.98 4.95 5.04
CA SER A 23 4.78 3.83 5.96
C SER A 23 3.40 3.23 5.78
N GLY A 24 3.33 1.92 5.55
CA GLY A 24 2.09 1.17 5.41
C GLY A 24 1.94 0.12 6.51
N THR A 25 0.70 -0.15 6.90
CA THR A 25 0.43 -1.25 7.84
C THR A 25 0.34 -2.57 7.07
N CYS A 26 1.03 -3.60 7.55
CA CYS A 26 0.89 -4.96 7.02
C CYS A 26 0.51 -5.88 8.19
N HIS A 27 -0.71 -6.41 8.19
CA HIS A 27 -1.07 -7.43 9.15
C HIS A 27 -0.38 -8.74 8.75
N ALA A 28 0.45 -9.29 9.63
CA ALA A 28 1.06 -10.59 9.39
C ALA A 28 -0.05 -11.66 9.47
N GLY A 29 -0.54 -12.15 8.32
CA GLY A 29 -1.46 -13.28 8.29
C GLY A 29 -0.76 -14.53 8.84
N ALA A 30 -1.47 -15.41 9.54
CA ALA A 30 -0.92 -16.72 9.93
C ALA A 30 -0.73 -17.58 8.66
N PRO A 31 0.47 -18.14 8.37
CA PRO A 31 1.73 -18.07 9.11
C PRO A 31 2.59 -16.87 8.66
N LEU A 32 2.80 -15.85 9.52
CA LEU A 32 3.63 -14.64 9.35
C LEU A 32 3.98 -14.19 7.91
N ARG A 33 3.02 -14.20 6.99
CA ARG A 33 3.26 -13.87 5.58
C ARG A 33 2.42 -12.67 5.20
N ALA A 34 3.06 -11.72 4.54
CA ALA A 34 2.37 -10.62 3.91
C ALA A 34 1.59 -11.13 2.70
N TYR A 35 0.37 -10.62 2.53
CA TYR A 35 -0.35 -10.84 1.29
C TYR A 35 0.25 -9.96 0.19
N GLY A 36 0.83 -10.59 -0.84
CA GLY A 36 1.52 -9.87 -1.92
C GLY A 36 0.66 -8.81 -2.59
N GLY A 37 -0.66 -9.03 -2.71
CA GLY A 37 -1.59 -8.04 -3.25
C GLY A 37 -1.69 -6.76 -2.41
N GLN A 38 -1.62 -6.87 -1.07
CA GLN A 38 -1.60 -5.69 -0.20
C GLN A 38 -0.31 -4.90 -0.38
N ILE A 39 0.83 -5.59 -0.42
CA ILE A 39 2.14 -4.95 -0.63
C ILE A 39 2.20 -4.25 -1.99
N ALA A 40 1.72 -4.91 -3.05
CA ALA A 40 1.67 -4.33 -4.38
C ALA A 40 0.75 -3.11 -4.45
N ALA A 41 -0.43 -3.17 -3.81
CA ALA A 41 -1.37 -2.06 -3.77
C ALA A 41 -0.80 -0.85 -2.99
N GLN A 42 -0.20 -1.08 -1.82
CA GLN A 42 0.48 -0.04 -1.05
C GLN A 42 1.66 0.57 -1.82
N ALA A 43 2.49 -0.25 -2.48
CA ALA A 43 3.58 0.24 -3.31
C ALA A 43 3.08 1.11 -4.47
N LEU A 44 1.95 0.73 -5.09
CA LEU A 44 1.33 1.51 -6.14
C LEU A 44 0.77 2.84 -5.63
N MET A 45 0.11 2.84 -4.47
CA MET A 45 -0.38 4.06 -3.82
C MET A 45 0.77 5.03 -3.53
N ALA A 46 1.87 4.54 -2.95
CA ALA A 46 3.07 5.33 -2.70
C ALA A 46 3.61 5.98 -3.99
N ALA A 47 3.72 5.21 -5.07
CA ALA A 47 4.16 5.72 -6.37
C ALA A 47 3.19 6.75 -6.97
N GLY A 48 1.88 6.57 -6.78
CA GLY A 48 0.89 7.56 -7.23
C GLY A 48 0.95 8.87 -6.46
N MET A 49 1.27 8.82 -5.16
CA MET A 49 1.40 10.01 -4.31
C MET A 49 2.59 10.92 -4.67
N THR A 50 3.49 10.47 -5.54
CA THR A 50 4.63 11.27 -6.04
C THR A 50 4.38 11.89 -7.41
N VAL A 51 3.16 11.75 -7.95
CA VAL A 51 2.76 12.29 -9.25
C VAL A 51 1.81 13.47 -9.04
N ASP A 52 2.28 14.69 -9.32
CA ASP A 52 1.51 15.92 -9.12
C ASP A 52 0.39 16.13 -10.17
N ASP A 53 0.52 15.50 -11.33
CA ASP A 53 -0.42 15.62 -12.44
C ASP A 53 -1.60 14.64 -12.27
N ILE A 54 -2.79 15.20 -12.02
CA ILE A 54 -4.02 14.44 -11.78
C ILE A 54 -4.47 13.61 -12.99
N ASP A 55 -4.06 13.98 -14.20
CA ASP A 55 -4.42 13.27 -15.43
C ASP A 55 -3.50 12.07 -15.69
N ARG A 56 -2.38 11.96 -14.96
CA ARG A 56 -1.44 10.82 -15.08
C ARG A 56 -1.88 9.64 -14.24
N GLN A 57 -2.67 8.76 -14.85
CA GLN A 57 -3.09 7.49 -14.24
C GLN A 57 -2.06 6.38 -14.43
N VAL A 58 -1.98 5.47 -13.44
CA VAL A 58 -1.18 4.25 -13.58
C VAL A 58 -1.73 3.38 -14.72
N HIS A 59 -0.84 2.96 -15.62
CA HIS A 59 -1.19 2.04 -16.71
C HIS A 59 -0.57 0.65 -16.53
N SER A 60 0.49 0.51 -15.73
CA SER A 60 1.16 -0.76 -15.45
C SER A 60 1.99 -0.68 -14.17
N LEU A 61 2.17 -1.82 -13.50
CA LEU A 61 3.11 -1.98 -12.40
C LEU A 61 3.89 -3.29 -12.58
N HIS A 62 5.21 -3.22 -12.43
CA HIS A 62 6.10 -4.38 -12.43
C HIS A 62 6.91 -4.36 -11.13
N GLY A 63 7.03 -5.51 -10.47
CA GLY A 63 7.77 -5.64 -9.24
C GLY A 63 8.09 -7.10 -8.94
N TYR A 64 9.07 -7.31 -8.06
CA TYR A 64 9.51 -8.63 -7.63
C TYR A 64 9.38 -8.75 -6.12
N PHE A 65 8.79 -9.84 -5.64
CA PHE A 65 8.85 -10.23 -4.23
C PHE A 65 10.14 -11.01 -3.99
N LEU A 66 11.06 -10.43 -3.23
CA LEU A 66 12.37 -11.04 -2.98
C LEU A 66 12.39 -11.89 -1.69
N ARG A 67 11.40 -11.72 -0.81
CA ARG A 67 11.31 -12.36 0.52
C ARG A 67 9.87 -12.72 0.88
#